data_AF-A0A2R6DDV5-F1
#
_entry.id   AF-A0A2R6DDV5-F1
#
_cell.length_a   1.000
_cell.length_b   1.000
_cell.length_c   1.000
_cell.angle_alpha   90.00
_cell.angle_beta   90.00
_cell.angle_gamma   90.00
#
_symmetry.space_group_name_H-M   'P 1'
#
loop_
_entity.id
_entity.type
_entity.pdbx_description
1 polymer ?
#
loop_
_entity_poly.entity_id
_entity_poly.type
_entity_poly.pdbx_seq_one_letter_code
_entity_poly.pdbx_strand_id
1 'polypeptide(L)'
;MSDRNNGEDKETETGREAGDERNAGNAWNDDGDPLAWETLDSTVAYTCPGFDVRHETVRLPDDTETDFDYLAEPPAVVVLPFTSEGRVVLIEEWRQAVGRVNRGLPAGTVEREDTDLETAARRELREETGYETQDVSPVVTVEPVNGVADSVHHYFLAENCEPMSEQDLDADESIRVITEEYEAFCDTVRANEVRDGRAVLALAFYELARGQ
;
A
#
# COMPACT_ATOMS: atom_id res chain seq x y z
N MET A 1 26.47 48.29 37.94
CA MET A 1 25.33 47.35 37.88
C MET A 1 25.63 46.46 36.68
N SER A 2 26.46 45.41 36.85
CA SER A 2 26.05 44.04 37.22
C SER A 2 25.22 43.41 36.09
N ASP A 3 25.52 42.26 35.50
CA ASP A 3 26.51 41.21 35.75
C ASP A 3 26.56 40.33 34.47
N ARG A 4 27.72 39.70 34.25
CA ARG A 4 27.98 38.34 33.72
C ARG A 4 26.87 37.66 32.90
N ASN A 5 27.20 37.28 31.66
CA ASN A 5 26.55 36.13 31.02
C ASN A 5 27.51 34.93 31.11
N ASN A 6 27.12 33.99 31.96
CA ASN A 6 27.82 32.75 32.26
C ASN A 6 27.45 31.71 31.19
N GLY A 7 28.43 30.95 30.71
CA GLY A 7 28.15 29.75 29.93
C GLY A 7 27.50 28.70 30.83
N GLU A 8 26.48 28.03 30.31
CA GLU A 8 26.02 26.75 30.84
C GLU A 8 25.78 25.82 29.65
N ASP A 9 26.59 24.76 29.65
CA ASP A 9 26.50 23.59 28.80
C ASP A 9 25.11 22.95 28.98
N LYS A 10 24.37 22.79 27.87
CA LYS A 10 23.23 21.88 27.85
C LYS A 10 23.74 20.50 27.45
N GLU A 11 23.95 19.68 28.47
CA GLU A 11 24.00 18.23 28.33
C GLU A 11 22.74 17.76 27.58
N THR A 12 22.94 17.15 26.42
CA THR A 12 21.89 16.46 25.68
C THR A 12 21.69 15.10 26.33
N GLU A 13 20.62 14.95 27.11
CA GLU A 13 20.12 13.65 27.55
C GLU A 13 19.68 12.83 26.35
N THR A 14 20.51 11.87 25.98
CA THR A 14 20.18 10.77 25.09
C THR A 14 19.35 9.71 25.83
N GLY A 15 18.28 9.27 25.17
CA GLY A 15 17.81 7.89 25.26
C GLY A 15 16.79 7.60 26.36
N ARG A 16 15.53 7.51 25.96
CA ARG A 16 14.62 6.44 26.38
C ARG A 16 13.40 6.37 25.47
N GLU A 17 13.27 5.18 24.86
CA GLU A 17 12.04 4.52 24.40
C GLU A 17 11.27 5.19 23.26
N ALA A 18 11.80 5.02 22.04
CA ALA A 18 10.91 4.77 20.90
C ALA A 18 10.45 3.31 21.03
N GLY A 19 9.31 3.09 21.69
CA GLY A 19 8.63 1.81 21.64
C GLY A 19 8.37 1.47 20.18
N ASP A 20 8.63 0.22 19.84
CA ASP A 20 8.35 -0.31 18.53
C ASP A 20 6.83 -0.29 18.28
N GLU A 21 6.34 0.75 17.60
CA GLU A 21 4.92 0.87 17.22
C GLU A 21 4.54 -0.05 16.06
N ARG A 22 5.46 -0.95 15.63
CA ARG A 22 5.11 -2.04 14.72
C ARG A 22 3.94 -2.80 15.32
N ASN A 23 2.80 -2.72 14.63
CA ASN A 23 1.59 -3.49 14.92
C ASN A 23 0.91 -3.25 16.28
N ALA A 24 1.01 -2.05 16.86
CA ALA A 24 0.16 -1.70 18.01
C ALA A 24 -1.34 -1.81 17.66
N GLY A 25 -1.93 -2.98 17.89
CA GLY A 25 -3.32 -3.32 17.55
C GLY A 25 -3.51 -4.31 16.39
N ASN A 26 -2.46 -4.84 15.77
CA ASN A 26 -2.60 -5.80 14.67
C ASN A 26 -2.76 -7.24 15.21
N ALA A 27 -3.76 -7.98 14.73
CA ALA A 27 -4.06 -9.35 15.17
C ALA A 27 -2.99 -10.39 14.76
N TRP A 28 -1.94 -9.94 14.06
CA TRP A 28 -0.86 -10.75 13.49
C TRP A 28 0.49 -10.53 14.18
N ASN A 29 0.51 -9.90 15.36
CA ASN A 29 1.73 -9.73 16.13
C ASN A 29 2.17 -11.02 16.81
N ASP A 30 3.34 -11.53 16.40
CA ASP A 30 3.89 -12.80 16.84
C ASP A 30 5.26 -12.62 17.50
N ASP A 31 5.43 -11.52 18.25
CA ASP A 31 6.70 -11.17 18.96
C ASP A 31 7.16 -12.25 19.96
N GLY A 32 6.31 -13.24 20.26
CA GLY A 32 6.63 -14.40 21.09
C GLY A 32 6.94 -15.69 20.32
N ASP A 33 6.92 -15.67 18.98
CA ASP A 33 7.21 -16.84 18.16
C ASP A 33 8.70 -17.20 18.22
N PRO A 34 9.07 -18.49 18.27
CA PRO A 34 10.47 -18.92 18.24
C PRO A 34 11.27 -18.50 16.99
N LEU A 35 10.59 -18.05 15.92
CA LEU A 35 11.22 -17.51 14.71
C LEU A 35 11.35 -15.98 14.73
N ALA A 36 10.76 -15.29 15.71
CA ALA A 36 10.81 -13.84 15.81
C ALA A 36 12.24 -13.34 16.00
N TRP A 37 12.57 -12.25 15.29
CA TRP A 37 13.86 -11.57 15.45
C TRP A 37 13.69 -10.41 16.42
N GLU A 38 14.74 -10.09 17.18
CA GLU A 38 14.76 -8.91 18.04
C GLU A 38 15.45 -7.75 17.28
N THR A 39 14.74 -6.63 17.07
CA THR A 39 15.38 -5.42 16.53
C THR A 39 16.19 -4.73 17.62
N LEU A 40 17.48 -4.52 17.35
CA LEU A 40 18.44 -3.90 18.26
C LEU A 40 18.63 -2.41 17.97
N ASP A 41 18.57 -2.02 16.69
CA ASP A 41 18.67 -0.64 16.22
C ASP A 41 17.89 -0.48 14.91
N SER A 42 17.37 0.73 14.64
CA SER A 42 16.60 1.02 13.41
C SER A 42 16.85 2.46 12.97
N THR A 43 17.24 2.65 11.71
CA THR A 43 17.53 3.95 11.12
C THR A 43 16.94 4.06 9.71
N VAL A 44 16.75 5.30 9.23
CA VAL A 44 16.36 5.55 7.84
C VAL A 44 17.62 5.74 7.00
N ALA A 45 17.90 4.80 6.09
CA ALA A 45 19.05 4.83 5.20
C ALA A 45 18.81 5.73 3.96
N TYR A 46 17.56 5.82 3.50
CA TYR A 46 17.14 6.66 2.38
C TYR A 46 15.68 7.08 2.54
N THR A 47 15.34 8.28 2.07
CA THR A 47 13.97 8.80 2.06
C THR A 47 13.64 9.47 0.73
N CYS A 48 12.41 9.26 0.26
CA CYS A 48 11.83 9.94 -0.89
C CYS A 48 10.32 10.15 -0.68
N PRO A 49 9.62 10.89 -1.56
CA PRO A 49 8.19 11.13 -1.38
C PRO A 49 7.31 9.89 -1.25
N GLY A 50 7.67 8.77 -1.90
CA GLY A 50 6.85 7.56 -1.92
C GLY A 50 7.16 6.53 -0.85
N PHE A 51 8.42 6.47 -0.37
CA PHE A 51 8.87 5.44 0.58
C PHE A 51 10.17 5.83 1.29
N ASP A 52 10.42 5.15 2.40
CA ASP A 52 11.71 5.13 3.08
C ASP A 52 12.41 3.78 2.88
N VAL A 53 13.74 3.76 2.89
CA VAL A 53 14.52 2.52 3.09
C VAL A 53 14.95 2.51 4.55
N ARG A 54 14.46 1.54 5.32
CA ARG A 54 14.85 1.33 6.71
C ARG A 54 15.95 0.30 6.79
N HIS A 55 16.93 0.59 7.63
CA HIS A 55 18.07 -0.26 7.95
C HIS A 55 17.98 -0.64 9.42
N GLU A 56 17.92 -1.94 9.69
CA GLU A 56 17.84 -2.46 11.06
C GLU A 56 18.99 -3.41 11.36
N THR A 57 19.53 -3.30 12.56
CA THR A 57 20.35 -4.36 13.14
C THR A 57 19.43 -5.25 13.97
N VAL A 58 19.47 -6.55 13.71
CA VAL A 58 18.56 -7.55 14.29
C VAL A 58 19.35 -8.71 14.89
N ARG A 59 18.78 -9.33 15.93
CA ARG A 59 19.25 -10.59 16.51
C ARG A 59 18.30 -11.72 16.11
N LEU A 60 18.86 -12.73 15.45
CA LEU A 60 18.15 -13.94 15.01
C LEU A 60 17.88 -14.88 16.21
N PRO A 61 17.00 -15.89 16.06
CA PRO A 61 16.70 -16.85 17.12
C PRO A 61 17.90 -17.68 17.62
N ASP A 62 18.99 -17.73 16.85
CA ASP A 62 20.23 -18.41 17.22
C ASP A 62 21.30 -17.47 17.81
N ASP A 63 20.89 -16.29 18.26
CA ASP A 63 21.71 -15.18 18.79
C ASP A 63 22.64 -14.52 17.76
N THR A 64 22.58 -14.88 16.48
CA THR A 64 23.35 -14.20 15.43
C THR A 64 22.84 -12.78 15.23
N GLU A 65 23.73 -11.79 15.27
CA GLU A 65 23.42 -10.41 14.90
C GLU A 65 23.73 -10.17 13.41
N THR A 66 22.79 -9.55 12.70
CA THR A 66 22.91 -9.21 11.28
C THR A 66 22.13 -7.94 10.97
N ASP A 67 22.33 -7.39 9.78
CA ASP A 67 21.55 -6.26 9.29
C ASP A 67 20.43 -6.73 8.34
N PHE A 68 19.34 -5.97 8.29
CA PHE A 68 18.22 -6.16 7.39
C PHE A 68 17.71 -4.81 6.87
N ASP A 69 17.62 -4.68 5.53
CA ASP A 69 17.08 -3.50 4.87
C ASP A 69 15.71 -3.80 4.27
N TYR A 70 14.77 -2.87 4.40
CA TYR A 70 13.45 -3.00 3.78
C TYR A 70 12.85 -1.66 3.34
N LEU A 71 11.90 -1.71 2.41
CA LEU A 71 11.10 -0.57 1.99
C LEU A 71 9.95 -0.35 2.99
N ALA A 72 9.90 0.84 3.58
CA ALA A 72 8.82 1.27 4.46
C ALA A 72 7.84 2.14 3.68
N GLU A 73 6.61 1.65 3.52
CA GLU A 73 5.55 2.26 2.73
C GLU A 73 4.23 2.30 3.54
N PRO A 74 3.43 3.38 3.46
CA PRO A 74 2.12 3.37 4.09
C PRO A 74 1.20 2.32 3.43
N PRO A 75 0.15 1.85 4.13
CA PRO A 75 -0.79 0.91 3.56
C PRO A 75 -1.49 1.53 2.35
N ALA A 76 -1.90 0.68 1.40
CA ALA A 76 -2.59 1.08 0.19
C ALA A 76 -3.93 0.36 0.04
N VAL A 77 -4.83 0.96 -0.72
CA VAL A 77 -6.08 0.34 -1.16
C VAL A 77 -5.97 -0.05 -2.63
N VAL A 78 -6.61 -1.14 -3.03
CA VAL A 78 -6.74 -1.57 -4.43
C VAL A 78 -8.20 -1.86 -4.70
N VAL A 79 -8.75 -1.30 -5.77
CA VAL A 79 -10.19 -1.43 -6.06
C VAL A 79 -10.40 -2.26 -7.32
N LEU A 80 -11.26 -3.27 -7.25
CA LEU A 80 -11.82 -3.97 -8.40
C LEU A 80 -13.22 -3.40 -8.71
N PRO A 81 -13.32 -2.41 -9.62
CA PRO A 81 -14.58 -1.75 -9.93
C PRO A 81 -15.36 -2.43 -11.06
N PHE A 82 -16.67 -2.57 -10.85
CA PHE A 82 -17.64 -2.99 -11.84
C PHE A 82 -18.65 -1.87 -12.09
N THR A 83 -18.85 -1.52 -13.36
CA THR A 83 -19.95 -0.63 -13.76
C THR A 83 -21.29 -1.32 -13.53
N SER A 84 -22.38 -0.54 -13.59
CA SER A 84 -23.75 -1.09 -13.55
C SER A 84 -24.07 -2.04 -14.71
N GLU A 85 -23.27 -2.02 -15.78
CA GLU A 85 -23.36 -2.95 -16.92
C GLU A 85 -22.50 -4.21 -16.74
N GLY A 86 -21.79 -4.34 -15.61
CA GLY A 86 -20.90 -5.47 -15.33
C GLY A 86 -19.55 -5.41 -16.05
N ARG A 87 -19.16 -4.23 -16.56
CA ARG A 87 -17.83 -4.00 -17.16
C ARG A 87 -16.82 -3.65 -16.07
N VAL A 88 -15.57 -4.06 -16.27
CA VAL A 88 -14.48 -3.73 -15.35
C VAL A 88 -13.88 -2.38 -15.75
N VAL A 89 -13.71 -1.48 -14.79
CA VAL A 89 -12.94 -0.24 -14.99
C VAL A 89 -11.48 -0.51 -14.68
N LEU A 90 -10.59 -0.20 -15.60
CA LEU A 90 -9.15 -0.44 -15.49
C LEU A 90 -8.40 0.86 -15.74
N ILE A 91 -7.17 0.90 -15.25
CA ILE A 91 -6.23 1.98 -15.53
C ILE A 91 -5.04 1.47 -16.35
N GLU A 92 -4.47 2.35 -17.14
CA GLU A 92 -3.18 2.16 -17.78
C GLU A 92 -2.23 3.30 -17.41
N GLU A 93 -1.07 2.93 -16.89
CA GLU A 93 -0.13 3.88 -16.32
C GLU A 93 1.30 3.48 -16.64
N TRP A 94 2.16 4.46 -16.91
CA TRP A 94 3.59 4.22 -17.06
C TRP A 94 4.23 3.90 -15.71
N ARG A 95 4.78 2.69 -15.56
CA ARG A 95 5.52 2.29 -14.36
C ARG A 95 7.02 2.35 -14.65
N GLN A 96 7.70 3.38 -14.12
CA GLN A 96 9.12 3.65 -14.37
C GLN A 96 10.02 2.46 -14.01
N ALA A 97 9.76 1.78 -12.88
CA ALA A 97 10.56 0.65 -12.40
C ALA A 97 10.61 -0.54 -13.37
N VAL A 98 9.59 -0.71 -14.22
CA VAL A 98 9.52 -1.78 -15.22
C VAL A 98 9.54 -1.27 -16.67
N GLY A 99 9.68 0.06 -16.86
CA GLY A 99 9.90 0.71 -18.16
C GLY A 99 8.80 0.49 -19.19
N ARG A 100 7.53 0.40 -18.75
CA ARG A 100 6.39 0.16 -19.65
C ARG A 100 5.08 0.69 -19.06
N VAL A 101 4.10 0.86 -19.94
CA VAL A 101 2.70 1.00 -19.53
C VAL A 101 2.23 -0.34 -18.96
N ASN A 102 1.67 -0.34 -17.75
CA ASN A 102 0.97 -1.48 -17.19
C ASN A 102 -0.52 -1.20 -17.15
N ARG A 103 -1.31 -2.21 -17.50
CA ARG A 103 -2.75 -2.23 -17.26
C ARG A 103 -3.00 -2.84 -15.89
N GLY A 104 -3.76 -2.15 -15.06
CA GLY A 104 -4.00 -2.52 -13.67
C GLY A 104 -5.35 -2.03 -13.16
N LEU A 105 -5.48 -2.08 -11.85
CA LEU A 105 -6.64 -1.58 -11.10
C LEU A 105 -6.31 -0.23 -10.46
N PRO A 106 -7.32 0.62 -10.24
CA PRO A 106 -7.11 1.83 -9.47
C PRO A 106 -6.68 1.50 -8.04
N ALA A 107 -5.66 2.20 -7.55
CA ALA A 107 -5.01 1.92 -6.29
C ALA A 107 -4.12 3.07 -5.85
N GLY A 108 -4.21 3.43 -4.57
CA GLY A 108 -3.34 4.43 -3.98
C GLY A 108 -3.20 4.29 -2.47
N THR A 109 -2.47 5.23 -1.90
CA THR A 109 -2.03 5.19 -0.51
C THR A 109 -3.17 5.61 0.42
N VAL A 110 -3.31 4.96 1.57
CA VAL A 110 -4.23 5.42 2.61
C VAL A 110 -3.66 6.69 3.24
N GLU A 111 -4.42 7.77 3.15
CA GLU A 111 -4.02 9.06 3.71
C GLU A 111 -4.49 9.20 5.17
N ARG A 112 -3.84 10.12 5.90
CA ARG A 112 -4.20 10.40 7.31
C ARG A 112 -5.59 11.05 7.42
N GLU A 113 -6.03 11.71 6.36
CA GLU A 113 -7.31 12.37 6.21
C GLU A 113 -8.46 11.40 5.91
N ASP A 114 -8.15 10.19 5.42
CA ASP A 114 -9.15 9.14 5.18
C ASP A 114 -9.72 8.64 6.51
N THR A 115 -11.04 8.68 6.66
CA THR A 115 -11.70 8.26 7.91
C THR A 115 -11.67 6.75 8.14
N ASP A 116 -11.58 5.98 7.05
CA ASP A 116 -11.44 4.53 7.03
C ASP A 116 -10.94 4.06 5.65
N LEU A 117 -10.65 2.75 5.52
CA LEU A 117 -10.14 2.15 4.29
C LEU A 117 -11.15 2.19 3.13
N GLU A 118 -12.46 2.16 3.40
CA GLU A 118 -13.47 2.28 2.35
C GLU A 118 -13.51 3.69 1.77
N THR A 119 -13.29 4.70 2.60
CA THR A 119 -13.18 6.10 2.20
C THR A 119 -12.00 6.30 1.27
N ALA A 120 -10.83 5.76 1.64
CA ALA A 120 -9.63 5.76 0.78
C ALA A 120 -9.93 5.06 -0.56
N ALA A 121 -10.54 3.87 -0.54
CA ALA A 121 -10.86 3.13 -1.77
C ALA A 121 -11.78 3.91 -2.72
N ARG A 122 -12.81 4.59 -2.19
CA ARG A 122 -13.69 5.45 -3.00
C ARG A 122 -12.97 6.68 -3.54
N ARG A 123 -12.08 7.27 -2.74
CA ARG A 123 -11.28 8.44 -3.12
C ARG A 123 -10.38 8.10 -4.30
N GLU A 124 -9.57 7.06 -4.17
CA GLU A 124 -8.64 6.59 -5.22
C GLU A 124 -9.39 6.19 -6.50
N LEU A 125 -10.50 5.46 -6.39
CA LEU A 125 -11.34 5.13 -7.55
C LEU A 125 -11.79 6.40 -8.29
N ARG A 126 -12.23 7.43 -7.57
CA ARG A 126 -12.69 8.68 -8.15
C ARG A 126 -11.55 9.47 -8.78
N GLU A 127 -10.45 9.67 -8.04
CA GLU A 127 -9.30 10.48 -8.48
C GLU A 127 -8.66 9.89 -9.74
N GLU A 128 -8.37 8.59 -9.74
CA GLU A 128 -7.69 7.95 -10.86
C GLU A 128 -8.61 7.68 -12.06
N THR A 129 -9.93 7.56 -11.86
CA THR A 129 -10.83 7.08 -12.94
C THR A 129 -12.05 7.96 -13.25
N GLY A 130 -12.45 8.85 -12.36
CA GLY A 130 -13.71 9.59 -12.43
C GLY A 130 -14.97 8.76 -12.14
N TYR A 131 -14.81 7.48 -11.78
CA TYR A 131 -15.92 6.62 -11.39
C TYR A 131 -16.22 6.73 -9.90
N GLU A 132 -17.49 6.68 -9.56
CA GLU A 132 -17.96 6.76 -8.18
C GLU A 132 -18.99 5.67 -7.89
N THR A 133 -19.05 5.21 -6.64
CA THR A 133 -20.10 4.31 -6.15
C THR A 133 -20.27 4.42 -4.63
N GLN A 134 -21.43 3.99 -4.14
CA GLN A 134 -21.71 3.74 -2.71
C GLN A 134 -21.53 2.25 -2.33
N ASP A 135 -21.45 1.35 -3.30
CA ASP A 135 -21.36 -0.10 -3.08
C ASP A 135 -19.91 -0.56 -3.10
N VAL A 136 -19.22 -0.41 -1.97
CA VAL A 136 -17.83 -0.88 -1.78
C VAL A 136 -17.81 -1.90 -0.65
N SER A 137 -17.06 -2.99 -0.83
CA SER A 137 -16.92 -4.03 0.18
C SER A 137 -15.49 -4.60 0.21
N PRO A 138 -14.96 -4.96 1.39
CA PRO A 138 -13.62 -5.53 1.50
C PRO A 138 -13.57 -6.95 0.89
N VAL A 139 -12.45 -7.27 0.24
CA VAL A 139 -12.20 -8.56 -0.41
C VAL A 139 -11.12 -9.33 0.36
N VAL A 140 -9.92 -8.76 0.44
CA VAL A 140 -8.76 -9.40 1.07
C VAL A 140 -7.73 -8.34 1.47
N THR A 141 -6.97 -8.61 2.53
CA THR A 141 -5.77 -7.84 2.89
C THR A 141 -4.56 -8.73 2.67
N VAL A 142 -3.54 -8.25 1.97
CA VAL A 142 -2.29 -9.00 1.75
C VAL A 142 -1.06 -8.11 1.85
N GLU A 143 0.08 -8.74 2.12
CA GLU A 143 1.41 -8.13 2.02
C GLU A 143 2.05 -8.63 0.72
N PRO A 144 2.13 -7.80 -0.34
CA PRO A 144 2.53 -8.28 -1.66
C PRO A 144 3.99 -8.72 -1.75
N VAL A 145 4.86 -8.16 -0.90
CA VAL A 145 6.32 -8.36 -0.95
C VAL A 145 6.96 -8.38 0.45
N ASN A 146 6.32 -9.05 1.43
CA ASN A 146 6.73 -9.07 2.86
C ASN A 146 8.15 -9.58 3.18
N GLY A 147 8.89 -10.07 2.18
CA GLY A 147 10.33 -10.35 2.32
C GLY A 147 11.23 -9.14 2.14
N VAL A 148 10.72 -8.00 1.65
CA VAL A 148 11.51 -6.80 1.32
C VAL A 148 10.80 -5.46 1.58
N ALA A 149 9.48 -5.45 1.88
CA ALA A 149 8.74 -4.25 2.26
C ALA A 149 7.69 -4.54 3.33
N ASP A 150 7.30 -3.53 4.10
CA ASP A 150 6.21 -3.59 5.08
C ASP A 150 4.82 -3.21 4.50
N SER A 151 4.76 -2.95 3.19
CA SER A 151 3.54 -2.57 2.48
C SER A 151 2.39 -3.55 2.75
N VAL A 152 1.21 -3.00 3.09
CA VAL A 152 -0.05 -3.75 3.23
C VAL A 152 -1.05 -3.23 2.21
N HIS A 153 -1.61 -4.12 1.40
CA HIS A 153 -2.63 -3.78 0.40
C HIS A 153 -4.00 -4.31 0.82
N HIS A 154 -4.97 -3.41 0.92
CA HIS A 154 -6.37 -3.69 1.22
C HIS A 154 -7.20 -3.68 -0.06
N TYR A 155 -7.73 -4.83 -0.46
CA TYR A 155 -8.48 -4.99 -1.70
C TYR A 155 -9.96 -4.79 -1.44
N PHE A 156 -10.60 -4.04 -2.34
CA PHE A 156 -12.03 -3.74 -2.31
C PHE A 156 -12.69 -4.12 -3.63
N LEU A 157 -13.93 -4.60 -3.53
CA LEU A 157 -14.85 -4.74 -4.65
C LEU A 157 -15.72 -3.49 -4.66
N ALA A 158 -15.79 -2.80 -5.80
CA ALA A 158 -16.70 -1.69 -6.01
C ALA A 158 -17.70 -2.08 -7.09
N GLU A 159 -19.00 -2.02 -6.79
CA GLU A 159 -20.07 -2.38 -7.72
C GLU A 159 -20.87 -1.14 -8.11
N ASN A 160 -21.64 -1.23 -9.20
CA ASN A 160 -22.50 -0.15 -9.69
C ASN A 160 -21.76 1.18 -9.89
N CYS A 161 -20.50 1.13 -10.33
CA CYS A 161 -19.70 2.32 -10.58
C CYS A 161 -20.25 3.12 -11.78
N GLU A 162 -20.41 4.43 -11.60
CA GLU A 162 -20.84 5.36 -12.64
C GLU A 162 -19.78 6.45 -12.87
N PRO A 163 -19.54 6.91 -14.12
CA PRO A 163 -18.60 7.98 -14.42
C PRO A 163 -19.21 9.33 -14.06
N MET A 164 -19.05 9.74 -12.80
CA MET A 164 -19.73 10.90 -12.21
C MET A 164 -18.85 12.16 -12.17
N SER A 165 -17.54 12.00 -12.33
CA SER A 165 -16.55 13.07 -12.26
C SER A 165 -15.47 12.93 -13.33
N GLU A 166 -14.67 14.00 -13.50
CA GLU A 166 -13.41 13.93 -14.25
C GLU A 166 -12.30 13.38 -13.32
N GLN A 167 -11.24 12.81 -13.90
CA GLN A 167 -10.06 12.40 -13.12
C GLN A 167 -9.46 13.62 -12.41
N ASP A 168 -8.97 13.41 -11.20
CA ASP A 168 -8.23 14.38 -10.39
C ASP A 168 -6.90 13.73 -9.98
N LEU A 169 -5.96 13.75 -10.93
CA LEU A 169 -4.69 13.03 -10.82
C LEU A 169 -3.63 13.84 -10.08
N ASP A 170 -2.77 13.13 -9.35
CA ASP A 170 -1.60 13.73 -8.76
C ASP A 170 -0.56 14.15 -9.82
N ALA A 171 0.36 15.04 -9.42
CA ALA A 171 1.30 15.66 -10.35
C ALA A 171 2.31 14.68 -10.98
N ASP A 172 2.55 13.55 -10.34
CA ASP A 172 3.40 12.45 -10.81
C ASP A 172 2.62 11.30 -11.47
N GLU A 173 1.30 11.44 -11.61
CA GLU A 173 0.45 10.46 -12.27
C GLU A 173 0.21 10.76 -13.74
N SER A 174 0.10 9.69 -14.53
CA SER A 174 -0.20 9.76 -15.96
C SER A 174 -1.02 8.55 -16.34
N ILE A 175 -2.32 8.66 -16.09
CA ILE A 175 -3.27 7.54 -16.13
C ILE A 175 -4.25 7.69 -17.28
N ARG A 176 -4.47 6.59 -18.02
CA ARG A 176 -5.58 6.43 -18.95
C ARG A 176 -6.60 5.45 -18.39
N VAL A 177 -7.86 5.85 -18.37
CA VAL A 177 -8.99 4.97 -18.00
C VAL A 177 -9.47 4.18 -19.20
N ILE A 178 -9.71 2.88 -19.02
CA ILE A 178 -10.37 2.02 -19.99
C ILE A 178 -11.46 1.19 -19.31
N THR A 179 -12.45 0.74 -20.09
CA THR A 179 -13.44 -0.24 -19.62
C THR A 179 -13.46 -1.45 -20.52
N GLU A 180 -13.53 -2.64 -19.92
CA GLU A 180 -13.53 -3.91 -20.63
C GLU A 180 -14.67 -4.82 -20.15
N GLU A 181 -15.15 -5.70 -21.02
CA GLU A 181 -16.04 -6.78 -20.59
C GLU A 181 -15.31 -7.69 -19.60
N TYR A 182 -16.00 -8.15 -18.56
CA TYR A 182 -15.41 -8.98 -17.52
C TYR A 182 -14.68 -10.22 -18.07
N GLU A 183 -15.33 -10.95 -18.98
CA GLU A 183 -14.74 -12.15 -19.59
C GLU A 183 -13.51 -11.82 -20.44
N ALA A 184 -13.50 -10.67 -21.13
CA ALA A 184 -12.33 -10.23 -21.90
C ALA A 184 -11.15 -9.92 -20.97
N PHE A 185 -11.41 -9.24 -19.84
CA PHE A 185 -10.37 -9.01 -18.83
C PHE A 185 -9.84 -10.33 -18.27
N CYS A 186 -10.71 -11.27 -17.93
CA CYS A 186 -10.32 -12.61 -17.50
C CYS A 186 -9.45 -13.34 -18.52
N ASP A 187 -9.81 -13.30 -19.80
CA ASP A 187 -9.06 -13.93 -20.88
C ASP A 187 -7.66 -13.33 -21.03
N THR A 188 -7.53 -12.01 -20.91
CA THR A 188 -6.21 -11.36 -20.97
C THR A 188 -5.32 -11.67 -19.77
N VAL A 189 -5.90 -11.83 -18.57
CA VAL A 189 -5.17 -12.31 -17.39
C VAL A 189 -4.70 -13.74 -17.61
N ARG A 190 -5.58 -14.64 -18.09
CA ARG A 190 -5.24 -16.04 -18.41
C ARG A 190 -4.18 -16.15 -19.51
N ALA A 191 -4.18 -15.22 -20.47
CA ALA A 191 -3.18 -15.13 -21.53
C ALA A 191 -1.84 -14.52 -21.06
N ASN A 192 -1.72 -14.13 -19.78
CA ASN A 192 -0.53 -13.47 -19.21
C ASN A 192 -0.18 -12.13 -19.88
N GLU A 193 -1.21 -11.40 -20.31
CA GLU A 193 -1.08 -10.06 -20.90
C GLU A 193 -1.22 -8.96 -19.84
N VAL A 194 -1.82 -9.26 -18.69
CA VAL A 194 -1.82 -8.42 -17.49
C VAL A 194 -0.68 -8.84 -16.58
N ARG A 195 0.21 -7.89 -16.26
CA ARG A 195 1.38 -8.12 -15.40
C ARG A 195 1.34 -7.34 -14.10
N ASP A 196 0.25 -6.62 -13.84
CA ASP A 196 0.03 -5.98 -12.55
C ASP A 196 -0.45 -7.05 -11.55
N GLY A 197 0.38 -7.33 -10.54
CA GLY A 197 0.09 -8.38 -9.56
C GLY A 197 -1.15 -8.11 -8.71
N ARG A 198 -1.48 -6.83 -8.48
CA ARG A 198 -2.66 -6.42 -7.73
C ARG A 198 -3.92 -6.78 -8.51
N ALA A 199 -3.94 -6.45 -9.80
CA ALA A 199 -5.04 -6.80 -10.69
C ALA A 199 -5.28 -8.32 -10.78
N VAL A 200 -4.21 -9.10 -10.94
CA VAL A 200 -4.29 -10.57 -10.99
C VAL A 200 -4.81 -11.14 -9.67
N LEU A 201 -4.33 -10.64 -8.53
CA LEU A 201 -4.74 -11.11 -7.21
C LEU A 201 -6.21 -10.80 -6.92
N ALA A 202 -6.63 -9.55 -7.18
CA ALA A 202 -8.01 -9.11 -6.98
C ALA A 202 -8.99 -9.98 -7.78
N LEU A 203 -8.70 -10.21 -9.06
CA LEU A 203 -9.51 -11.08 -9.92
C LEU A 203 -9.53 -12.52 -9.42
N ALA A 204 -8.37 -13.07 -9.04
CA ALA A 204 -8.28 -14.43 -8.53
C ALA A 204 -9.11 -14.63 -7.25
N PHE A 205 -9.05 -13.68 -6.30
CA PHE A 205 -9.86 -13.72 -5.10
C PHE A 205 -11.35 -13.56 -5.39
N TYR A 206 -11.71 -12.66 -6.31
CA TYR A 206 -13.09 -12.49 -6.76
C TYR A 206 -13.67 -13.80 -7.33
N GLU A 207 -12.92 -14.51 -8.18
CA GLU A 207 -13.31 -15.82 -8.71
C GLU A 207 -13.43 -16.89 -7.62
N LEU A 208 -12.50 -16.92 -6.66
CA LEU A 208 -12.55 -17.85 -5.51
C LEU A 208 -13.79 -17.61 -4.63
N ALA A 209 -14.18 -16.35 -4.44
CA ALA A 209 -15.35 -15.98 -3.65
C ALA A 209 -16.68 -16.28 -4.36
N ARG A 210 -16.75 -16.12 -5.69
CA ARG A 210 -17.95 -16.43 -6.50
C ARG A 210 -18.31 -17.91 -6.55
N GLY A 211 -17.34 -18.79 -6.27
CA GLY A 211 -17.54 -20.23 -6.23
C GLY A 211 -18.20 -20.76 -4.95
N GLN A 212 -18.54 -19.88 -4.00
CA GLN A 212 -19.18 -20.20 -2.71
C GLN A 212 -20.67 -19.85 -2.74
#